data_AF-A0A1U7SBV7-F1
#
_entry.id   AF-A0A1U7SBV7-F1
#
_cell.length_a   1.000
_cell.length_b   1.000
_cell.length_c   1.000
_cell.angle_alpha   90.00
_cell.angle_beta   90.00
_cell.angle_gamma   90.00
#
_symmetry.space_group_name_H-M   'P 1'
#
loop_
_entity.id
_entity.type
_entity.pdbx_description
1 polymer ?
#
loop_
_entity_poly.entity_id
_entity_poly.type
_entity_poly.pdbx_seq_one_letter_code
_entity_poly.pdbx_strand_id
1 'polypeptide(L)'
;MAVRFQLGFCWEDLIEGRKSMFASSTEEIKEDRKHAVAVPKESETITKSCYFGPGPHFRRVLFKLGGQSPLISYYLKMHEITNVSSSLTYKMKRTEIYKLPPVAPTYRDVIKERQRLRKEFQEDYTVQQNKHKEAIEEIKQQRKKTDQQFQRLIENKSMHPTELRLSTDLLMNELEATIKKKSSSLIPVLEEMNKPQH
;
A
#
# COMPACT_ATOMS: atom_id res chain seq x y z
N MET A 1 10.26 -2.56 48.96
CA MET A 1 10.50 -3.51 47.84
C MET A 1 9.91 -2.91 46.58
N ALA A 2 10.75 -2.44 45.65
CA ALA A 2 10.30 -1.89 44.38
C ALA A 2 10.53 -2.93 43.28
N VAL A 3 9.45 -3.49 42.74
CA VAL A 3 9.51 -4.43 41.61
C VAL A 3 9.72 -3.61 40.35
N ARG A 4 10.94 -3.66 39.79
CA ARG A 4 11.24 -3.15 38.45
C ARG A 4 10.79 -4.20 37.44
N PHE A 5 9.70 -3.94 36.72
CA PHE A 5 9.38 -4.70 35.52
C PHE A 5 10.31 -4.24 34.39
N GLN A 6 11.37 -5.00 34.12
CA GLN A 6 12.06 -4.95 32.84
C GLN A 6 11.30 -5.84 31.86
N LEU A 7 10.42 -5.23 31.06
CA LEU A 7 9.96 -5.86 29.82
C LEU A 7 11.07 -5.64 28.79
N GLY A 8 11.93 -6.66 28.63
CA GLY A 8 12.90 -6.71 27.55
C GLY A 8 12.17 -6.84 26.21
N PHE A 9 12.00 -5.72 25.52
CA PHE A 9 11.46 -5.71 24.16
C PHE A 9 12.61 -6.08 23.20
N CYS A 10 12.69 -7.35 22.81
CA CYS A 10 13.72 -7.88 21.91
C CYS A 10 13.36 -7.53 20.45
N TRP A 11 14.16 -6.68 19.82
CA TRP A 11 13.90 -6.21 18.45
C TRP A 11 14.21 -7.28 17.41
N GLU A 12 15.07 -8.23 17.76
CA GLU A 12 15.53 -9.33 16.94
C GLU A 12 14.38 -10.30 16.63
N ASP A 13 13.50 -10.57 17.59
CA ASP A 13 12.34 -11.46 17.42
C ASP A 13 11.32 -10.90 16.40
N LEU A 14 11.19 -9.57 16.33
CA LEU A 14 10.29 -8.89 15.38
C LEU A 14 10.84 -8.97 13.95
N ILE A 15 12.17 -8.94 13.79
CA ILE A 15 12.84 -9.03 12.50
C ILE A 15 12.80 -10.47 11.97
N GLU A 16 12.97 -11.46 12.85
CA GLU A 16 12.87 -12.88 12.50
C GLU A 16 11.44 -13.27 12.06
N GLY A 17 10.43 -12.79 12.80
CA GLY A 17 9.01 -12.98 12.43
C GLY A 17 8.63 -12.31 11.11
N ARG A 18 9.27 -11.18 10.77
CA ARG A 18 9.04 -10.52 9.47
C ARG A 18 9.76 -11.26 8.32
N LYS A 19 10.96 -11.81 8.56
CA LYS A 19 11.67 -12.62 7.54
C LYS A 19 10.90 -13.88 7.17
N SER A 20 10.28 -14.58 8.12
CA SER A 20 9.49 -15.79 7.84
C SER A 20 8.23 -15.49 7.02
N MET A 21 7.55 -14.36 7.27
CA MET A 21 6.41 -13.91 6.46
C MET A 21 6.79 -13.57 5.01
N PHE A 22 7.97 -12.99 4.77
CA PHE A 22 8.44 -12.69 3.41
C PHE A 22 9.07 -13.90 2.71
N ALA A 23 9.62 -14.87 3.44
CA ALA A 23 10.13 -16.11 2.86
C ALA A 23 8.99 -16.99 2.28
N SER A 24 7.87 -17.10 3.01
CA SER A 24 6.69 -17.87 2.55
C SER A 24 6.07 -17.31 1.27
N SER A 25 6.12 -15.99 1.05
CA SER A 25 5.60 -15.36 -0.17
C SER A 25 6.56 -15.46 -1.37
N THR A 26 7.84 -15.81 -1.16
CA THR A 26 8.79 -16.04 -2.26
C THR A 26 8.82 -17.47 -2.78
N GLU A 27 8.33 -18.46 -2.01
CA GLU A 27 8.19 -19.84 -2.50
C GLU A 27 6.93 -20.03 -3.34
N GLU A 28 5.83 -19.33 -3.04
CA GLU A 28 4.62 -19.33 -3.88
C GLU A 28 4.84 -18.73 -5.29
N ILE A 29 5.95 -18.01 -5.51
CA ILE A 29 6.27 -17.40 -6.82
C ILE A 29 7.17 -18.31 -7.69
N LYS A 30 7.73 -19.40 -7.14
CA LYS A 30 8.62 -20.29 -7.93
C LYS A 30 7.89 -21.43 -8.64
N GLU A 31 6.75 -21.88 -8.13
CA GLU A 31 6.05 -23.04 -8.71
C GLU A 31 5.15 -22.68 -9.91
N ASP A 32 4.71 -21.43 -10.02
CA ASP A 32 3.87 -20.94 -11.13
C ASP A 32 4.65 -20.57 -12.42
N ARG A 33 5.98 -20.74 -12.44
CA ARG A 33 6.78 -20.51 -13.66
C ARG A 33 6.64 -21.58 -14.74
N LYS A 34 5.90 -22.67 -14.49
CA LYS A 34 5.59 -23.68 -15.51
C LYS A 34 4.44 -23.28 -16.43
N HIS A 35 3.72 -22.20 -16.11
CA HIS A 35 2.69 -21.62 -16.98
C HIS A 35 3.07 -20.18 -17.30
N ALA A 36 4.23 -20.01 -17.95
CA ALA A 36 4.43 -18.85 -18.80
C ALA A 36 3.36 -18.93 -19.90
N VAL A 37 2.20 -18.32 -19.63
CA VAL A 37 1.19 -18.02 -20.65
C VAL A 37 1.93 -17.18 -21.67
N ALA A 38 2.35 -17.84 -22.75
CA ALA A 38 2.96 -17.19 -23.88
C ALA A 38 2.05 -16.03 -24.22
N VAL A 39 2.58 -14.80 -24.09
CA VAL A 39 1.97 -13.62 -24.67
C VAL A 39 1.66 -14.02 -26.11
N PRO A 40 0.37 -14.08 -26.52
CA PRO A 40 0.04 -14.52 -27.86
C PRO A 40 0.83 -13.64 -28.83
N LYS A 41 1.75 -14.25 -29.59
CA LYS A 41 2.40 -13.57 -30.71
C LYS A 41 1.25 -13.08 -31.59
N GLU A 42 1.10 -11.76 -31.68
CA GLU A 42 0.09 -11.12 -32.52
C GLU A 42 0.28 -11.66 -33.94
N SER A 43 -0.58 -12.59 -34.37
CA SER A 43 -0.66 -12.98 -35.76
C SER A 43 -1.11 -11.76 -36.53
N GLU A 44 -0.39 -11.40 -37.59
CA GLU A 44 -0.56 -10.21 -38.44
C GLU A 44 -1.91 -10.13 -39.20
N THR A 45 -2.89 -10.94 -38.81
CA THR A 45 -4.27 -10.76 -39.24
C THR A 45 -4.84 -9.56 -38.49
N ILE A 46 -5.02 -8.44 -39.21
CA ILE A 46 -5.67 -7.21 -38.73
C ILE A 46 -7.12 -7.54 -38.34
N THR A 47 -7.28 -8.09 -37.14
CA THR A 47 -8.55 -8.48 -36.58
C THR A 47 -9.06 -7.25 -35.83
N LYS A 48 -10.08 -6.58 -36.38
CA LYS A 48 -10.67 -5.40 -35.74
C LYS A 48 -11.20 -5.82 -34.36
N SER A 49 -10.71 -5.16 -33.29
CA SER A 49 -11.20 -5.41 -31.93
C SER A 49 -12.61 -4.86 -31.75
N CYS A 50 -13.45 -5.60 -31.03
CA CYS A 50 -14.80 -5.15 -30.70
C CYS A 50 -14.78 -4.00 -29.70
N TYR A 51 -15.83 -3.19 -29.72
CA TYR A 51 -16.10 -2.19 -28.70
C TYR A 51 -16.34 -2.85 -27.34
N PHE A 52 -15.84 -2.20 -26.29
CA PHE A 52 -16.02 -2.61 -24.92
C PHE A 52 -17.43 -2.26 -24.43
N GLY A 53 -18.09 -3.20 -23.75
CA GLY A 53 -19.38 -2.97 -23.11
C GLY A 53 -20.56 -3.66 -23.80
N PRO A 54 -21.80 -3.28 -23.45
CA PRO A 54 -22.99 -3.94 -23.95
C PRO A 54 -23.17 -3.72 -25.46
N GLY A 55 -23.53 -4.80 -26.16
CA GLY A 55 -23.82 -4.76 -27.59
C GLY A 55 -25.12 -4.02 -27.93
N PRO A 56 -25.49 -3.97 -29.22
CA PRO A 56 -26.74 -3.36 -29.65
C PRO A 56 -27.96 -3.98 -28.98
N HIS A 57 -28.97 -3.17 -28.70
CA HIS A 57 -30.25 -3.70 -28.23
C HIS A 57 -31.15 -4.05 -29.41
N PHE A 58 -31.72 -5.25 -29.33
CA PHE A 58 -32.60 -5.78 -30.35
C PHE A 58 -34.03 -5.82 -29.86
N ARG A 59 -34.98 -5.53 -30.75
CA ARG A 59 -36.41 -5.73 -30.50
C ARG A 59 -37.01 -6.62 -31.58
N ARG A 60 -37.98 -7.44 -31.21
CA ARG A 60 -38.77 -8.22 -32.17
C ARG A 60 -39.92 -7.35 -32.68
N VAL A 61 -39.96 -7.15 -33.99
CA VAL A 61 -41.01 -6.36 -34.66
C VAL A 61 -41.81 -7.30 -35.58
N LEU A 62 -43.11 -7.06 -35.64
CA LEU A 62 -44.00 -7.72 -36.59
C LEU A 62 -43.94 -6.98 -37.92
N PHE A 63 -43.36 -7.62 -38.92
CA PHE A 63 -43.26 -7.11 -40.27
C PHE A 63 -44.43 -7.62 -41.12
N LYS A 64 -45.15 -6.71 -41.77
CA LYS A 64 -46.26 -7.05 -42.65
C LYS A 64 -45.71 -7.33 -44.05
N LEU A 65 -45.90 -8.55 -44.56
CA LEU A 65 -45.49 -8.91 -45.92
C LEU A 65 -46.39 -8.23 -46.97
N GLY A 66 -47.68 -8.07 -46.69
CA GLY A 66 -48.63 -7.36 -47.55
C GLY A 66 -48.60 -5.83 -47.41
N GLY A 67 -47.48 -5.22 -47.00
CA GLY A 67 -47.31 -3.77 -46.90
C GLY A 67 -46.87 -3.11 -48.21
N GLN A 68 -46.91 -1.78 -48.29
CA GLN A 68 -46.47 -0.98 -49.45
C GLN A 68 -44.94 -0.89 -49.61
N SER A 69 -44.18 -1.91 -49.22
CA SER A 69 -42.72 -1.89 -49.42
C SER A 69 -42.43 -2.10 -50.91
N PRO A 70 -41.86 -1.11 -51.64
CA PRO A 70 -41.67 -1.23 -53.08
C PRO A 70 -40.79 -2.42 -53.47
N LEU A 71 -39.79 -2.72 -52.63
CA LEU A 71 -38.87 -3.85 -52.83
C LEU A 71 -39.60 -5.20 -52.73
N ILE A 72 -40.52 -5.33 -51.77
CA ILE A 72 -41.27 -6.56 -51.57
C ILE A 72 -42.33 -6.71 -52.65
N SER A 73 -43.05 -5.63 -52.98
CA SER A 73 -44.02 -5.63 -54.08
C SER A 73 -43.36 -6.02 -55.41
N TYR A 74 -42.15 -5.51 -55.68
CA TYR A 74 -41.38 -5.89 -56.85
C TYR A 74 -40.99 -7.38 -56.84
N TYR A 75 -40.45 -7.87 -55.73
CA TYR A 75 -40.08 -9.28 -55.57
C TYR A 75 -41.27 -10.22 -55.77
N LEU A 76 -42.41 -9.92 -55.15
CA LEU A 76 -43.64 -10.72 -55.28
C LEU A 76 -44.16 -10.74 -56.72
N LYS A 77 -44.12 -9.58 -57.40
CA LYS A 77 -44.50 -9.46 -58.81
C LYS A 77 -43.57 -10.27 -59.72
N MET A 78 -42.27 -10.20 -59.48
CA MET A 78 -41.25 -10.92 -60.26
C MET A 78 -41.41 -12.45 -60.16
N HIS A 79 -41.90 -12.95 -59.04
CA HIS A 79 -42.14 -14.37 -58.80
C HIS A 79 -43.60 -14.80 -59.01
N GLU A 80 -44.43 -13.96 -59.63
CA GLU A 80 -45.85 -14.24 -59.93
C GLU A 80 -46.72 -14.62 -58.71
N ILE A 81 -46.30 -14.17 -57.51
CA ILE A 81 -47.01 -14.44 -56.25
C ILE A 81 -48.18 -13.46 -56.14
N THR A 82 -49.34 -13.87 -56.67
CA THR A 82 -50.54 -13.03 -56.84
C THR A 82 -51.46 -13.00 -55.60
N ASN A 83 -51.36 -13.97 -54.69
CA ASN A 83 -52.25 -14.14 -53.53
C ASN A 83 -51.73 -13.53 -52.22
N VAL A 84 -51.16 -12.33 -52.26
CA VAL A 84 -50.60 -11.69 -51.05
C VAL A 84 -51.65 -10.81 -50.33
N SER A 85 -52.76 -10.50 -50.98
CA SER A 85 -53.89 -9.78 -50.38
C SER A 85 -54.58 -10.59 -49.26
N SER A 86 -54.60 -11.93 -49.34
CA SER A 86 -55.03 -12.82 -48.25
C SER A 86 -53.96 -13.03 -47.17
N SER A 87 -52.69 -12.74 -47.50
CA SER A 87 -51.52 -12.72 -46.61
C SER A 87 -51.39 -11.41 -45.82
N LEU A 88 -52.34 -10.47 -45.95
CA LEU A 88 -52.40 -9.25 -45.12
C LEU A 88 -52.42 -9.56 -43.61
N THR A 89 -52.83 -10.77 -43.25
CA THR A 89 -52.84 -11.33 -41.89
C THR A 89 -51.49 -11.95 -41.48
N TYR A 90 -50.63 -12.34 -42.42
CA TYR A 90 -49.36 -13.00 -42.14
C TYR A 90 -48.31 -11.96 -41.72
N LYS A 91 -48.04 -11.94 -40.42
CA LYS A 91 -47.01 -11.09 -39.80
C LYS A 91 -45.75 -11.92 -39.58
N MET A 92 -44.66 -11.56 -40.24
CA MET A 92 -43.36 -12.18 -40.02
C MET A 92 -42.68 -11.52 -38.82
N LYS A 93 -42.17 -12.33 -37.88
CA LYS A 93 -41.34 -11.82 -36.79
C LYS A 93 -39.93 -11.56 -37.34
N ARG A 94 -39.46 -10.31 -37.26
CA ARG A 94 -38.05 -9.99 -37.53
C ARG A 94 -37.43 -9.29 -36.33
N THR A 95 -36.13 -9.45 -36.18
CA THR A 95 -35.36 -8.81 -35.12
C THR A 95 -34.67 -7.58 -35.70
N GLU A 96 -34.92 -6.41 -35.13
CA GLU A 96 -34.31 -5.15 -35.55
C GLU A 96 -33.44 -4.59 -34.43
N ILE A 97 -32.37 -3.90 -34.81
CA ILE A 97 -31.61 -3.06 -33.88
C ILE A 97 -32.49 -1.86 -33.54
N TYR A 98 -32.84 -1.72 -32.27
CA TYR A 98 -33.64 -0.60 -31.78
C TYR A 98 -32.78 0.51 -31.19
N LYS A 99 -31.62 0.14 -30.61
CA LYS A 99 -30.69 1.10 -30.02
C LYS A 99 -29.26 0.67 -30.34
N LEU A 100 -28.52 1.57 -30.98
CA LEU A 100 -27.10 1.39 -31.19
C LEU A 100 -26.36 1.57 -29.85
N PRO A 101 -25.29 0.79 -29.62
CA PRO A 101 -24.45 1.01 -28.45
C PRO A 101 -23.78 2.39 -28.56
N PRO A 102 -23.54 3.07 -27.43
CA PRO A 102 -22.75 4.29 -27.43
C PRO A 102 -21.34 3.99 -27.94
N VAL A 103 -20.67 5.02 -28.50
CA VAL A 103 -19.26 4.90 -28.89
C VAL A 103 -18.45 4.64 -27.62
N ALA A 104 -17.84 3.46 -27.55
CA ALA A 104 -17.05 2.99 -26.42
C ALA A 104 -15.60 2.76 -26.88
N PRO A 105 -14.62 2.74 -25.96
CA PRO A 105 -13.27 2.27 -26.30
C PRO A 105 -13.32 0.80 -26.74
N THR A 106 -12.38 0.36 -27.57
CA THR A 106 -12.28 -1.07 -27.89
C THR A 106 -11.57 -1.85 -26.78
N TYR A 107 -11.76 -3.17 -26.73
CA TYR A 107 -11.00 -4.01 -25.80
C TYR A 107 -9.49 -3.82 -25.95
N ARG A 108 -9.02 -3.58 -27.18
CA ARG A 108 -7.60 -3.33 -27.47
C ARG A 108 -7.12 -2.04 -26.80
N ASP A 109 -7.92 -0.98 -26.85
CA ASP A 109 -7.58 0.30 -26.23
C ASP A 109 -7.50 0.16 -24.71
N VAL A 110 -8.49 -0.52 -24.11
CA VAL A 110 -8.51 -0.77 -22.66
C VAL A 110 -7.30 -1.60 -22.22
N ILE A 111 -6.93 -2.63 -22.98
CA ILE A 111 -5.75 -3.45 -22.68
C ILE A 111 -4.47 -2.62 -22.77
N LYS A 112 -4.33 -1.79 -23.81
CA LYS A 112 -3.16 -0.90 -23.98
C LYS A 112 -3.04 0.10 -22.83
N GLU A 113 -4.13 0.74 -22.43
CA GLU A 113 -4.14 1.66 -21.29
C GLU A 113 -3.75 0.97 -19.99
N ARG A 114 -4.27 -0.25 -19.74
CA ARG A 114 -3.88 -1.03 -18.56
C ARG A 114 -2.40 -1.41 -18.57
N GLN A 115 -1.85 -1.76 -19.72
CA GLN A 115 -0.42 -2.06 -19.86
C GLN A 115 0.44 -0.82 -19.65
N ARG A 116 0.01 0.35 -20.13
CA ARG A 116 0.68 1.63 -19.90
C ARG A 116 0.72 1.96 -18.40
N LEU A 117 -0.43 1.94 -17.74
CA LEU A 117 -0.53 2.21 -16.30
C LEU A 117 0.33 1.26 -15.47
N ARG A 118 0.38 -0.03 -15.83
CA ARG A 118 1.25 -1.00 -15.15
C ARG A 118 2.72 -0.58 -15.19
N LYS A 119 3.20 -0.08 -16.33
CA LYS A 119 4.60 0.37 -16.47
C LYS A 119 4.87 1.59 -15.59
N GLU A 120 3.98 2.57 -15.62
CA GLU A 120 4.07 3.78 -14.79
C GLU A 120 4.12 3.43 -13.29
N PHE A 121 3.22 2.56 -12.82
CA PHE A 121 3.25 2.10 -11.43
C PHE A 121 4.54 1.34 -11.07
N GLN A 122 5.11 0.59 -12.02
CA GLN A 122 6.35 -0.15 -11.79
C GLN A 122 7.55 0.79 -11.67
N GLU A 123 7.58 1.85 -12.47
CA GLU A 123 8.59 2.91 -12.40
C GLU A 123 8.49 3.64 -11.06
N ASP A 124 7.29 4.10 -10.68
CA ASP A 124 7.03 4.77 -9.41
C ASP A 124 7.44 3.92 -8.21
N TYR A 125 7.07 2.64 -8.22
CA TYR A 125 7.44 1.70 -7.16
C TYR A 125 8.96 1.56 -7.03
N THR A 126 9.66 1.51 -8.16
CA THR A 126 11.13 1.40 -8.20
C THR A 126 11.80 2.66 -7.63
N VAL A 127 11.29 3.83 -7.98
CA VAL A 127 11.76 5.12 -7.42
C VAL A 127 11.56 5.15 -5.91
N GLN A 128 10.39 4.75 -5.41
CA GLN A 128 10.12 4.70 -3.97
C GLN A 128 11.03 3.70 -3.25
N GLN A 129 11.21 2.50 -3.82
CA GLN A 129 12.13 1.48 -3.30
C GLN A 129 13.56 2.03 -3.15
N ASN A 130 14.06 2.75 -4.15
CA ASN A 130 15.41 3.34 -4.09
C ASN A 130 15.50 4.42 -3.01
N LYS A 131 14.51 5.33 -2.92
CA LYS A 131 14.45 6.33 -1.83
C LYS A 131 14.45 5.69 -0.44
N HIS A 132 13.69 4.61 -0.25
CA HIS A 132 13.69 3.88 1.02
C HIS A 132 15.04 3.23 1.33
N LYS A 133 15.70 2.65 0.32
CA LYS A 133 17.05 2.08 0.49
C LYS A 133 18.06 3.15 0.90
N GLU A 134 18.05 4.30 0.23
CA GLU A 134 18.92 5.43 0.54
C GLU A 134 18.69 5.92 1.98
N ALA A 135 17.42 6.14 2.38
CA ALA A 135 17.09 6.55 3.74
C ALA A 135 17.53 5.54 4.80
N ILE A 136 17.42 4.23 4.52
CA ILE A 136 17.92 3.18 5.43
C ILE A 136 19.44 3.26 5.57
N GLU A 137 20.17 3.46 4.48
CA GLU A 137 21.63 3.59 4.53
C GLU A 137 22.07 4.86 5.27
N GLU A 138 21.37 5.98 5.09
CA GLU A 138 21.62 7.20 5.87
C GLU A 138 21.43 6.96 7.37
N ILE A 139 20.32 6.31 7.77
CA ILE A 139 20.04 5.98 9.17
C ILE A 139 21.15 5.07 9.73
N LYS A 140 21.62 4.08 8.98
CA LYS A 140 22.73 3.21 9.40
C LYS A 140 24.02 4.01 9.61
N GLN A 141 24.34 4.92 8.70
CA GLN A 141 25.53 5.77 8.83
C GLN A 141 25.45 6.69 10.04
N GLN A 142 24.28 7.29 10.30
CA GLN A 142 24.06 8.11 11.49
C GLN A 142 24.25 7.29 12.77
N ARG A 143 23.65 6.10 12.87
CA ARG A 143 23.85 5.20 14.01
C ARG A 143 25.33 4.90 14.25
N LYS A 144 26.06 4.52 13.20
CA LYS A 144 27.51 4.26 13.30
C LYS A 144 28.29 5.46 13.85
N LYS A 145 27.96 6.68 13.42
CA LYS A 145 28.60 7.90 13.94
C LYS A 145 28.26 8.14 15.41
N THR A 146 26.99 7.97 15.80
CA THR A 146 26.53 8.10 17.18
C THR A 146 27.21 7.08 18.09
N ASP A 147 27.31 5.82 17.66
CA ASP A 147 27.96 4.75 18.42
C ASP A 147 29.45 5.05 18.64
N GLN A 148 30.14 5.55 17.60
CA GLN A 148 31.53 5.98 17.72
C GLN A 148 31.69 7.15 18.71
N GLN A 149 30.79 8.13 18.69
CA GLN A 149 30.83 9.24 19.66
C GLN A 149 30.58 8.74 21.08
N PHE A 150 29.61 7.85 21.26
CA PHE A 150 29.30 7.25 22.55
C PHE A 150 30.49 6.45 23.10
N GLN A 151 31.18 5.69 22.24
CA GLN A 151 32.35 4.92 22.63
C GLN A 151 33.52 5.81 23.05
N ARG A 152 33.78 6.91 22.33
CA ARG A 152 34.76 7.93 22.75
C ARG A 152 34.42 8.55 24.11
N LEU A 153 33.14 8.83 24.36
CA LEU A 153 32.68 9.35 25.65
C LEU A 153 32.90 8.35 26.79
N ILE A 154 32.66 7.06 26.55
CA ILE A 154 32.96 6.00 27.51
C ILE A 154 34.46 5.94 27.79
N GLU A 155 35.29 5.90 26.74
CA GLU A 155 36.75 5.86 26.86
C GLU A 155 37.28 7.08 27.64
N ASN A 156 36.84 8.29 27.30
CA ASN A 156 37.24 9.51 28.00
C ASN A 156 36.87 9.49 29.49
N LYS A 157 35.63 9.05 29.83
CA LYS A 157 35.23 8.90 31.24
C LYS A 157 36.00 7.78 31.95
N SER A 158 36.38 6.73 31.22
CA SER A 158 37.19 5.63 31.74
C SER A 158 38.65 6.01 31.96
N MET A 159 39.18 7.05 31.29
CA MET A 159 40.56 7.51 31.45
C MET A 159 40.75 8.47 32.64
N HIS A 160 39.69 9.12 33.11
CA HIS A 160 39.71 9.99 34.30
C HIS A 160 38.81 9.48 35.46
N PRO A 161 38.91 8.19 35.87
CA PRO A 161 38.05 7.65 36.93
C PRO A 161 38.38 8.27 38.30
N THR A 162 39.62 8.70 38.48
CA THR A 162 40.12 9.33 39.71
C THR A 162 39.56 10.75 39.86
N GLU A 163 39.49 11.54 38.78
CA GLU A 163 38.93 12.90 38.82
C GLU A 163 37.42 12.89 39.09
N LEU A 164 36.70 11.93 38.49
CA LEU A 164 35.27 11.73 38.78
C LEU A 164 35.05 11.37 40.25
N ARG A 165 35.83 10.42 40.80
CA ARG A 165 35.78 10.07 42.23
C ARG A 165 36.08 11.26 43.14
N LEU A 166 37.15 12.00 42.84
CA LEU A 166 37.51 13.20 43.60
C LEU A 166 36.40 14.24 43.58
N SER A 167 35.74 14.46 42.43
CA SER A 167 34.63 15.42 42.34
C SER A 167 33.38 14.98 43.12
N THR A 168 33.05 13.68 43.11
CA THR A 168 31.93 13.14 43.89
C THR A 168 32.22 13.18 45.38
N ASP A 169 33.44 12.86 45.79
CA ASP A 169 33.85 12.89 47.20
C ASP A 169 33.83 14.32 47.74
N LEU A 170 34.23 15.31 46.93
CA LEU A 170 34.18 16.73 47.29
C LEU A 170 32.73 17.20 47.53
N LEU A 171 31.80 16.81 46.65
CA LEU A 171 30.37 17.13 46.80
C LEU A 171 29.74 16.42 48.00
N MET A 172 30.10 15.16 48.26
CA MET A 172 29.63 14.42 49.42
C MET A 172 30.11 15.07 50.72
N ASN A 173 31.38 15.47 50.77
CA ASN A 173 31.94 16.19 51.92
C ASN A 173 31.28 17.56 52.15
N GLU A 174 30.94 18.28 51.08
CA GLU A 174 30.24 19.56 51.17
C GLU A 174 28.79 19.39 51.68
N LEU A 175 28.10 18.33 51.24
CA LEU A 175 26.80 17.93 51.77
C LEU A 175 26.88 17.56 53.26
N GLU A 176 27.88 16.77 53.67
CA GLU A 176 28.07 16.41 55.07
C GLU A 176 28.39 17.64 55.93
N ALA A 177 29.21 18.57 55.43
CA ALA A 177 29.53 19.82 56.11
C ALA A 177 28.29 20.71 56.26
N THR A 178 27.45 20.82 55.24
CA THR A 178 26.21 21.59 55.30
C THR A 178 25.19 20.95 56.25
N ILE A 179 25.07 19.62 56.25
CA ILE A 179 24.22 18.88 57.19
C ILE A 179 24.71 19.06 58.63
N LYS A 180 26.03 18.95 58.88
CA LYS A 180 26.63 19.11 60.21
C LYS A 180 26.53 20.54 60.74
N LYS A 181 26.66 21.54 59.87
CA LYS A 181 26.46 22.96 60.21
C LYS A 181 24.98 23.27 60.51
N LYS A 182 24.07 22.59 59.81
CA LYS A 182 22.63 22.71 60.04
C LYS A 182 22.19 22.01 61.33
N SER A 183 22.81 20.88 61.69
CA SER A 183 22.54 20.23 62.98
C SER A 183 23.17 20.97 64.15
N SER A 184 24.37 21.55 64.02
CA SER A 184 25.01 22.33 65.10
C SER A 184 24.32 23.67 65.39
N SER A 185 23.60 24.25 64.42
CA SER A 185 22.81 25.48 64.60
C SER A 185 21.42 25.24 65.18
N LEU A 186 20.93 23.99 65.21
CA LEU A 186 19.64 23.62 65.82
C LEU A 186 19.76 23.20 67.29
N ILE A 187 20.95 22.82 67.75
CA ILE A 187 21.21 22.42 69.15
C ILE A 187 21.02 23.57 70.16
N PRO A 188 21.40 24.84 69.91
CA PRO A 188 21.18 25.92 70.88
C PRO A 188 19.71 26.33 71.01
N VAL A 189 18.90 26.12 69.97
CA VAL A 189 17.49 26.56 69.92
C VAL A 189 16.57 25.64 70.74
N LEU A 190 16.90 24.35 70.84
CA LEU A 190 16.15 23.40 71.68
C LEU A 190 16.51 23.49 73.17
N GLU A 191 17.66 24.07 73.52
CA GLU A 191 18.12 24.19 74.90
C GLU A 191 17.57 25.46 75.60
N GLU A 192 17.20 26.50 74.85
CA GLU A 192 16.51 27.69 75.40
C GLU A 192 15.02 27.47 75.70
N MET A 193 14.35 26.51 75.04
CA MET A 193 12.92 26.24 75.28
C MET A 193 12.64 25.35 76.51
N ASN A 194 13.67 24.84 77.19
CA ASN A 194 13.54 23.89 78.31
C ASN A 194 13.97 24.47 79.67
N LYS A 195 14.07 25.80 79.80
CA LYS A 195 14.22 26.44 81.13
C LYS A 195 12.85 26.58 81.80
N PRO A 196 12.62 25.95 82.97
CA PRO A 196 11.37 26.11 83.70
C PRO A 196 11.22 27.56 84.15
N GLN A 197 10.07 28.17 83.82
CA GLN A 197 9.68 29.46 84.38
C GLN A 197 9.22 29.24 85.83
N HIS A 198 9.74 30.09 86.71
CA HIS A 198 9.53 30.10 88.16
C HIS A 198 8.07 30.24 88.57
#